data_AF-A0A2G1ZJE0-F1
#
_entry.id   AF-A0A2G1ZJE0-F1
#
_cell.length_a   1.000
_cell.length_b   1.000
_cell.length_c   1.000
_cell.angle_alpha   90.00
_cell.angle_beta   90.00
_cell.angle_gamma   90.00
#
_symmetry.space_group_name_H-M   'P 1'
#
loop_
_entity.id
_entity.type
_entity.pdbx_description
1 polymer ?
#
loop_
_entity_poly.entity_id
_entity_poly.type
_entity_poly.pdbx_seq_one_letter_code
_entity_poly.pdbx_strand_id
1 'polypeptide(L)'
;MGHKFAEIGFTQAVKEVQARLGSRKSYERMEGGEDFNHRLGVAETEFIQARDSFYMASVSETGWPYIQHRGGPKGFMKVLDEKTLGFADYNGNRQYISTGNFANNDKVSLFFMDYPNKTRLKLLGRIKLVDTTDHELLTKLEDDDYRARVERAFVIQVEAFDWNCPKHITPRYSEGFGGVVETSVEDKAFTVDLVKSKLKLKVAADESVLDALLAADIDTPFSCQLGSCKQCVIPVIEGEIEHRDNVLTHLEKEQLQLFCPCVSWAKTPMLTLDL
;
A
#
# COMPACT_ATOMS: atom_id res chain seq x y z
N MET A 1 -23.62 8.61 -23.45
CA MET A 1 -22.21 9.04 -23.43
C MET A 1 -21.39 7.77 -23.31
N GLY A 2 -20.42 7.53 -24.20
CA GLY A 2 -19.69 6.27 -24.26
C GLY A 2 -18.84 5.98 -23.03
N HIS A 3 -18.33 4.76 -22.92
CA HIS A 3 -17.51 4.28 -21.81
C HIS A 3 -16.29 5.18 -21.59
N LYS A 4 -16.25 5.93 -20.49
CA LYS A 4 -15.22 6.95 -20.23
C LYS A 4 -13.80 6.41 -20.22
N PHE A 5 -13.61 5.17 -19.79
CA PHE A 5 -12.30 4.53 -19.85
C PHE A 5 -11.79 4.35 -21.30
N ALA A 6 -12.69 4.03 -22.23
CA ALA A 6 -12.34 3.89 -23.64
C ALA A 6 -12.05 5.27 -24.27
N GLU A 7 -12.80 6.30 -23.88
CA GLU A 7 -12.53 7.69 -24.30
C GLU A 7 -11.10 8.14 -23.94
N ILE A 8 -10.63 7.79 -22.73
CA ILE A 8 -9.27 8.11 -22.27
C ILE A 8 -8.22 7.15 -22.88
N GLY A 9 -8.51 5.84 -22.86
CA GLY A 9 -7.53 4.79 -23.17
C GLY A 9 -7.38 4.46 -24.65
N PHE A 10 -8.42 4.63 -25.47
CA PHE A 10 -8.37 4.35 -26.91
C PHE A 10 -7.96 5.61 -27.67
N THR A 11 -6.71 6.04 -27.42
CA THR A 11 -6.06 7.11 -28.16
C THR A 11 -5.98 6.79 -29.65
N GLN A 12 -5.68 7.78 -30.48
CA GLN A 12 -5.55 7.60 -31.92
C GLN A 12 -4.54 6.49 -32.28
N ALA A 13 -3.38 6.47 -31.63
CA ALA A 13 -2.38 5.41 -31.82
C ALA A 13 -2.90 4.02 -31.41
N VAL A 14 -3.66 3.92 -30.32
CA VAL A 14 -4.29 2.65 -29.90
C VAL A 14 -5.31 2.19 -30.92
N LYS A 15 -6.14 3.10 -31.44
CA LYS A 15 -7.14 2.83 -32.47
C LYS A 15 -6.51 2.33 -33.77
N GLU A 16 -5.40 2.93 -34.18
CA GLU A 16 -4.62 2.49 -35.35
C GLU A 16 -4.07 1.08 -35.16
N VAL A 17 -3.53 0.75 -33.97
CA VAL A 17 -3.09 -0.61 -33.64
C VAL A 17 -4.27 -1.58 -33.64
N GLN A 18 -5.41 -1.23 -33.05
CA GLN A 18 -6.62 -2.05 -33.06
C GLN A 18 -7.12 -2.32 -34.48
N ALA A 19 -7.05 -1.33 -35.38
CA ALA A 19 -7.45 -1.49 -36.78
C ALA A 19 -6.50 -2.43 -37.51
N ARG A 20 -5.19 -2.20 -37.37
CA ARG A 20 -4.14 -3.02 -37.97
C ARG A 20 -4.17 -4.48 -37.51
N LEU A 21 -4.53 -4.72 -36.24
CA LEU A 21 -4.60 -6.06 -35.65
C LEU A 21 -6.03 -6.65 -35.62
N GLY A 22 -7.00 -5.99 -36.26
CA GLY A 22 -8.34 -6.55 -36.49
C GLY A 22 -9.31 -6.54 -35.30
N SER A 23 -9.02 -5.81 -34.22
CA SER A 23 -9.89 -5.75 -33.03
C SER A 23 -10.78 -4.49 -32.96
N ARG A 24 -10.58 -3.52 -33.86
CA ARG A 24 -11.24 -2.21 -33.82
C ARG A 24 -12.77 -2.28 -33.81
N LYS A 25 -13.38 -3.06 -34.71
CA LYS A 25 -14.84 -3.25 -34.77
C LYS A 25 -15.44 -3.80 -33.48
N SER A 26 -14.69 -4.65 -32.77
CA SER A 26 -15.15 -5.24 -31.51
C SER A 26 -15.18 -4.20 -30.39
N TYR A 27 -14.20 -3.30 -30.36
CA TYR A 27 -14.07 -2.27 -29.32
C TYR A 27 -14.81 -0.96 -29.63
N GLU A 28 -15.23 -0.73 -30.87
CA GLU A 28 -16.09 0.43 -31.23
C GLU A 28 -17.37 0.51 -30.41
N ARG A 29 -17.94 -0.65 -30.05
CA ARG A 29 -19.17 -0.71 -29.23
C ARG A 29 -18.96 -0.17 -27.82
N MET A 30 -17.75 -0.29 -27.28
CA MET A 30 -17.40 0.22 -25.96
C MET A 30 -17.41 1.76 -25.93
N GLU A 31 -17.13 2.41 -27.06
CA GLU A 31 -17.17 3.88 -27.16
C GLU A 31 -18.59 4.44 -27.38
N GLY A 32 -19.60 3.58 -27.53
CA GLY A 32 -21.02 3.94 -27.61
C GLY A 32 -21.82 3.51 -26.38
N GLY A 33 -23.00 4.08 -26.18
CA GLY A 33 -23.95 3.68 -25.12
C GLY A 33 -24.18 4.71 -24.01
N GLU A 34 -24.85 4.26 -22.96
CA GLU A 34 -25.16 5.01 -21.72
C GLU A 34 -24.37 4.45 -20.52
N ASP A 35 -23.15 3.96 -20.74
CA ASP A 35 -22.33 3.46 -19.65
C ASP A 35 -21.63 4.62 -18.94
N PHE A 36 -21.82 4.70 -17.62
CA PHE A 36 -21.32 5.77 -16.76
C PHE A 36 -20.12 5.28 -15.95
N ASN A 37 -19.11 4.67 -16.57
CA ASN A 37 -17.90 4.18 -15.89
C ASN A 37 -16.98 5.29 -15.36
N HIS A 38 -17.55 6.40 -14.93
CA HIS A 38 -16.93 7.55 -14.27
C HIS A 38 -17.75 7.97 -13.03
N ARG A 39 -18.75 7.17 -12.65
CA ARG A 39 -19.52 7.26 -11.41
C ARG A 39 -19.53 5.88 -10.76
N LEU A 40 -19.01 5.79 -9.55
CA LEU A 40 -18.98 4.58 -8.74
C LEU A 40 -20.41 4.25 -8.32
N GLY A 41 -20.88 3.06 -8.71
CA GLY A 41 -22.13 2.51 -8.23
C GLY A 41 -21.92 1.71 -6.94
N VAL A 42 -22.97 0.99 -6.55
CA VAL A 42 -22.95 0.09 -5.39
C VAL A 42 -21.88 -0.98 -5.55
N ALA A 43 -21.78 -1.61 -6.73
CA ALA A 43 -20.84 -2.68 -6.99
C ALA A 43 -19.37 -2.23 -6.89
N GLU A 44 -19.03 -1.07 -7.47
CA GLU A 44 -17.68 -0.52 -7.37
C GLU A 44 -17.34 -0.12 -5.94
N THR A 45 -18.31 0.48 -5.24
CA THR A 45 -18.13 0.92 -3.85
C THR A 45 -17.83 -0.26 -2.93
N GLU A 46 -18.67 -1.29 -2.96
CA GLU A 46 -18.49 -2.52 -2.17
C GLU A 46 -17.16 -3.20 -2.49
N PHE A 47 -16.82 -3.28 -3.79
CA PHE A 47 -15.57 -3.91 -4.22
C PHE A 47 -14.33 -3.17 -3.74
N ILE A 48 -14.31 -1.83 -3.84
CA ILE A 48 -13.18 -1.00 -3.40
C ILE A 48 -13.05 -1.05 -1.88
N GLN A 49 -14.14 -0.87 -1.13
CA GLN A 49 -14.12 -0.90 0.33
C GLN A 49 -13.81 -2.30 0.89
N ALA A 50 -14.00 -3.37 0.11
CA ALA A 50 -13.59 -4.70 0.50
C ALA A 50 -12.08 -4.97 0.35
N ARG A 51 -11.29 -4.00 -0.13
CA ARG A 51 -9.83 -4.15 -0.30
C ARG A 51 -9.08 -3.71 0.95
N ASP A 52 -8.05 -4.49 1.26
CA ASP A 52 -6.97 -4.19 2.20
C ASP A 52 -5.69 -3.70 1.47
N SER A 53 -5.72 -3.70 0.13
CA SER A 53 -4.60 -3.30 -0.70
C SER A 53 -5.01 -2.89 -2.11
N PHE A 54 -4.20 -2.01 -2.71
CA PHE A 54 -4.29 -1.65 -4.13
C PHE A 54 -2.91 -1.23 -4.67
N TYR A 55 -2.78 -1.19 -5.99
CA TYR A 55 -1.60 -0.64 -6.65
C TYR A 55 -1.92 0.75 -7.20
N MET A 56 -1.00 1.69 -6.98
CA MET A 56 -1.11 3.07 -7.41
C MET A 56 0.02 3.41 -8.37
N ALA A 57 -0.32 3.90 -9.55
CA ALA A 57 0.63 4.36 -10.54
C ALA A 57 0.63 5.88 -10.63
N SER A 58 1.84 6.45 -10.67
CA SER A 58 2.12 7.86 -10.95
C SER A 58 3.14 7.95 -12.08
N VAL A 59 3.40 9.17 -12.58
CA VAL A 59 4.43 9.42 -13.60
C VAL A 59 5.35 10.51 -13.07
N SER A 60 6.65 10.24 -13.07
CA SER A 60 7.65 11.24 -12.67
C SER A 60 7.74 12.40 -13.66
N GLU A 61 8.31 13.52 -13.22
CA GLU A 61 8.60 14.67 -14.09
C GLU A 61 9.52 14.32 -15.26
N THR A 62 10.33 13.27 -15.12
CA THR A 62 11.19 12.74 -16.19
C THR A 62 10.45 11.76 -17.11
N GLY A 63 9.13 11.58 -16.94
CA GLY A 63 8.29 10.74 -17.79
C GLY A 63 8.32 9.24 -17.48
N TRP A 64 8.97 8.81 -16.38
CA TRP A 64 8.98 7.39 -16.00
C TRP A 64 7.68 7.02 -15.27
N PRO A 65 6.98 5.95 -15.68
CA PRO A 65 5.90 5.40 -14.89
C PRO A 65 6.45 4.76 -13.62
N TYR A 66 5.80 5.01 -12.49
CA TYR A 66 6.14 4.44 -11.20
C TYR A 66 4.91 3.77 -10.59
N ILE A 67 5.07 2.56 -10.05
CA ILE A 67 4.01 1.80 -9.40
C ILE A 67 4.40 1.53 -7.96
N GLN A 68 3.47 1.77 -7.05
CA GLN A 68 3.60 1.48 -5.63
C GLN A 68 2.41 0.65 -5.15
N HIS A 69 2.69 -0.34 -4.29
CA HIS A 69 1.65 -1.03 -3.54
C HIS A 69 1.27 -0.20 -2.31
N ARG A 70 -0.03 -0.01 -2.08
CA ARG A 70 -0.60 0.60 -0.87
C ARG A 70 -1.44 -0.43 -0.16
N GLY A 71 -1.23 -0.60 1.13
CA GLY A 71 -1.96 -1.54 1.96
C GLY A 71 -2.37 -0.90 3.28
N GLY A 72 -3.44 -1.41 3.87
CA GLY A 72 -4.03 -0.94 5.11
C GLY A 72 -5.13 -1.89 5.59
N PRO A 73 -5.87 -1.55 6.64
CA PRO A 73 -7.05 -2.29 7.05
C PRO A 73 -8.06 -2.41 5.92
N LYS A 74 -8.91 -3.44 5.96
CA LYS A 74 -9.99 -3.57 4.96
C LYS A 74 -10.85 -2.31 4.98
N GLY A 75 -10.98 -1.66 3.82
CA GLY A 75 -11.75 -0.42 3.69
C GLY A 75 -10.98 0.85 4.06
N PHE A 76 -9.65 0.80 4.15
CA PHE A 76 -8.82 2.00 4.31
C PHE A 76 -8.97 2.98 3.13
N MET A 77 -9.25 2.47 1.92
CA MET A 77 -9.72 3.28 0.81
C MET A 77 -11.21 3.60 1.02
N LYS A 78 -11.50 4.85 1.34
CA LYS A 78 -12.85 5.37 1.53
C LYS A 78 -13.44 5.82 0.20
N VAL A 79 -14.71 5.49 -0.02
CA VAL A 79 -15.53 6.06 -1.10
C VAL A 79 -16.30 7.22 -0.47
N LEU A 80 -15.92 8.44 -0.82
CA LEU A 80 -16.48 9.66 -0.22
C LEU A 80 -17.80 10.07 -0.88
N ASP A 81 -17.87 9.88 -2.20
CA ASP A 81 -19.08 10.00 -3.00
C ASP A 81 -18.93 9.23 -4.33
N GLU A 82 -19.93 9.29 -5.20
CA GLU A 82 -19.93 8.56 -6.48
C GLU A 82 -18.76 8.90 -7.42
N LYS A 83 -18.02 9.99 -7.20
CA LYS A 83 -16.88 10.38 -8.03
C LYS A 83 -15.62 10.62 -7.22
N THR A 84 -15.63 10.39 -5.91
CA THR A 84 -14.52 10.80 -5.05
C THR A 84 -14.12 9.65 -4.13
N LEU A 85 -12.84 9.31 -4.18
CA LEU A 85 -12.20 8.37 -3.27
C LEU A 85 -11.22 9.12 -2.37
N GLY A 86 -10.88 8.55 -1.21
CA GLY A 86 -9.78 9.05 -0.41
C GLY A 86 -9.19 8.00 0.50
N PHE A 87 -7.94 8.20 0.90
CA PHE A 87 -7.27 7.37 1.91
C PHE A 87 -6.23 8.20 2.66
N ALA A 88 -6.02 7.86 3.94
CA ALA A 88 -4.98 8.45 4.75
C ALA A 88 -3.59 7.97 4.31
N ASP A 89 -2.61 8.88 4.32
CA ASP A 89 -1.19 8.58 4.09
C ASP A 89 -0.43 8.84 5.38
N TYR A 90 -0.05 7.73 6.01
CA TYR A 90 0.62 7.69 7.28
C TYR A 90 2.13 7.89 7.12
N ASN A 91 2.80 8.33 8.19
CA ASN A 91 4.26 8.33 8.22
C ASN A 91 4.76 6.91 7.92
N GLY A 92 5.80 6.81 7.10
CA GLY A 92 6.28 5.53 6.58
C GLY A 92 7.72 5.64 6.10
N ASN A 93 7.95 5.24 4.85
CA ASN A 93 9.31 5.02 4.37
C ASN A 93 10.00 6.30 3.89
N ARG A 94 9.22 7.39 3.85
CA ARG A 94 9.65 8.75 3.51
C ARG A 94 10.35 8.87 2.16
N GLN A 95 10.10 7.93 1.24
CA GLN A 95 10.59 8.04 -0.14
C GLN A 95 9.90 9.17 -0.91
N TYR A 96 8.64 9.45 -0.59
CA TYR A 96 7.84 10.53 -1.18
C TYR A 96 7.75 10.56 -2.71
N ILE A 97 8.08 9.46 -3.40
CA ILE A 97 8.10 9.40 -4.88
C ILE A 97 6.72 9.76 -5.44
N SER A 98 5.67 9.06 -5.02
CA SER A 98 4.30 9.32 -5.49
C SER A 98 3.85 10.75 -5.14
N THR A 99 4.12 11.21 -3.92
CA THR A 99 3.82 12.58 -3.47
C THR A 99 4.49 13.62 -4.36
N GLY A 100 5.79 13.47 -4.64
CA GLY A 100 6.55 14.37 -5.51
C GLY A 100 6.06 14.31 -6.96
N ASN A 101 5.76 13.13 -7.49
CA ASN A 101 5.21 12.96 -8.84
C ASN A 101 3.88 13.72 -8.99
N PHE A 102 3.00 13.64 -7.98
CA PHE A 102 1.70 14.29 -8.01
C PHE A 102 1.74 15.82 -7.87
N ALA A 103 2.86 16.39 -7.43
CA ALA A 103 3.03 17.85 -7.42
C ALA A 103 3.00 18.46 -8.84
N ASN A 104 3.50 17.72 -9.84
CA ASN A 104 3.62 18.18 -11.22
C ASN A 104 2.67 17.44 -12.19
N ASN A 105 2.04 16.34 -11.76
CA ASN A 105 1.13 15.56 -12.58
C ASN A 105 0.06 14.89 -11.73
N ASP A 106 -1.16 15.43 -11.77
CA ASP A 106 -2.29 14.94 -10.97
C ASP A 106 -2.91 13.64 -11.50
N LYS A 107 -2.43 13.05 -12.60
CA LYS A 107 -3.01 11.82 -13.14
C LYS A 107 -2.55 10.60 -12.34
N VAL A 108 -3.51 9.80 -11.90
CA VAL A 108 -3.28 8.53 -11.18
C VAL A 108 -3.99 7.37 -11.88
N SER A 109 -3.36 6.19 -11.86
CA SER A 109 -4.04 4.93 -12.19
C SER A 109 -4.00 4.01 -10.98
N LEU A 110 -5.17 3.54 -10.55
CA LEU A 110 -5.33 2.57 -9.48
C LEU A 110 -5.67 1.20 -10.05
N PHE A 111 -5.18 0.16 -9.39
CA PHE A 111 -5.50 -1.23 -9.69
C PHE A 111 -5.89 -1.96 -8.42
N PHE A 112 -7.15 -2.36 -8.33
CA PHE A 112 -7.73 -3.10 -7.22
C PHE A 112 -7.86 -4.58 -7.61
N MET A 113 -7.44 -5.46 -6.72
CA MET A 113 -7.34 -6.90 -7.01
C MET A 113 -8.07 -7.73 -5.95
N ASP A 114 -8.94 -8.63 -6.41
CA ASP A 114 -9.56 -9.69 -5.61
C ASP A 114 -9.09 -11.03 -6.16
N TYR A 115 -8.03 -11.59 -5.55
CA TYR A 115 -7.52 -12.89 -5.98
C TYR A 115 -8.54 -14.02 -5.74
N PRO A 116 -9.16 -14.17 -4.55
CA PRO A 116 -10.16 -15.22 -4.32
C PRO A 116 -11.28 -15.23 -5.36
N ASN A 117 -11.91 -14.08 -5.62
CA ASN A 117 -13.05 -13.97 -6.54
C ASN A 117 -12.63 -13.67 -7.99
N LYS A 118 -11.33 -13.71 -8.29
CA LYS A 118 -10.76 -13.45 -9.61
C LYS A 118 -11.23 -12.15 -10.25
N THR A 119 -11.47 -11.13 -9.44
CA THR A 119 -12.09 -9.88 -9.92
C THR A 119 -11.09 -8.74 -9.80
N ARG A 120 -11.05 -7.83 -10.76
CA ARG A 120 -10.15 -6.68 -10.75
C ARG A 120 -10.81 -5.46 -11.36
N LEU A 121 -10.51 -4.31 -10.79
CA LEU A 121 -10.97 -3.00 -11.25
C LEU A 121 -9.75 -2.12 -11.52
N LYS A 122 -9.68 -1.54 -12.73
CA LYS A 122 -8.74 -0.45 -13.02
C LYS A 122 -9.50 0.86 -12.90
N LEU A 123 -8.88 1.88 -12.33
CA LEU A 123 -9.47 3.20 -12.20
C LEU A 123 -8.44 4.25 -12.60
N LEU A 124 -8.87 5.22 -13.41
CA LEU A 124 -8.14 6.42 -13.77
C LEU A 124 -8.76 7.60 -13.03
N GLY A 125 -7.92 8.47 -12.49
CA GLY A 125 -8.40 9.62 -11.73
C GLY A 125 -7.42 10.78 -11.68
N ARG A 126 -7.86 11.84 -11.02
CA ARG A 126 -7.06 13.01 -10.64
C ARG A 126 -6.84 12.99 -9.14
N ILE A 127 -5.60 12.98 -8.70
CA ILE A 127 -5.24 12.91 -7.28
C ILE A 127 -4.76 14.26 -6.77
N LYS A 128 -5.14 14.58 -5.53
CA LYS A 128 -4.67 15.75 -4.79
C LYS A 128 -4.21 15.32 -3.41
N LEU A 129 -3.16 15.95 -2.92
CA LEU A 129 -2.82 15.89 -1.50
C LEU A 129 -3.72 16.86 -0.74
N VAL A 130 -4.19 16.39 0.40
CA VAL A 130 -4.82 17.22 1.43
C VAL A 130 -3.88 17.22 2.63
N ASP A 131 -3.49 18.43 3.03
CA ASP A 131 -2.62 18.65 4.18
C ASP A 131 -3.40 18.56 5.51
N THR A 132 -2.69 18.71 6.62
CA THR A 132 -3.22 18.56 7.97
C THR A 132 -4.26 19.61 8.38
N THR A 133 -4.53 20.61 7.55
CA THR A 133 -5.45 21.72 7.90
C THR A 133 -6.92 21.40 7.66
N ASP A 134 -7.24 20.39 6.84
CA ASP A 134 -8.61 19.92 6.61
C ASP A 134 -8.99 18.79 7.58
N HIS A 135 -9.15 19.16 8.86
CA HIS A 135 -9.44 18.21 9.92
C HIS A 135 -10.72 17.39 9.67
N GLU A 136 -11.76 17.98 9.07
CA GLU A 136 -13.02 17.27 8.81
C GLU A 136 -12.83 16.13 7.82
N LEU A 137 -12.06 16.36 6.75
CA LEU A 137 -11.78 15.33 5.77
C LEU A 137 -10.82 14.26 6.30
N LEU A 138 -9.81 14.67 7.07
CA LEU A 138 -8.85 13.73 7.67
C LEU A 138 -9.56 12.75 8.61
N THR A 139 -10.47 13.22 9.46
CA THR A 139 -11.27 12.35 10.34
C THR A 139 -12.13 11.36 9.55
N LYS A 140 -12.62 11.71 8.36
CA LYS A 140 -13.38 10.76 7.50
C LYS A 140 -12.48 9.68 6.87
N LEU A 141 -11.17 9.92 6.81
CA LEU A 141 -10.18 9.07 6.16
C LEU A 141 -9.33 8.28 7.16
N GLU A 142 -9.36 8.63 8.43
CA GLU A 142 -8.75 7.90 9.52
C GLU A 142 -9.38 6.51 9.67
N ASP A 143 -8.54 5.53 9.99
CA ASP A 143 -8.97 4.22 10.47
C ASP A 143 -8.76 4.22 11.99
N ASP A 144 -9.84 4.06 12.77
CA ASP A 144 -9.85 4.20 14.24
C ASP A 144 -8.80 3.33 14.96
N ASP A 145 -8.39 2.21 14.35
CA ASP A 145 -7.47 1.22 14.91
C ASP A 145 -6.05 1.23 14.29
N TYR A 146 -5.72 2.20 13.43
CA TYR A 146 -4.40 2.22 12.77
C TYR A 146 -3.34 2.96 13.59
N ARG A 147 -2.21 2.29 13.85
CA ARG A 147 -1.18 2.73 14.83
C ARG A 147 -0.43 4.02 14.46
N ALA A 148 -0.50 4.49 13.22
CA ALA A 148 0.29 5.61 12.73
C ALA A 148 -0.50 6.93 12.74
N ARG A 149 0.16 8.05 13.04
CA ARG A 149 -0.44 9.39 12.92
C ARG A 149 -0.63 9.74 11.44
N VAL A 150 -1.81 10.25 11.09
CA VAL A 150 -2.08 10.76 9.75
C VAL A 150 -1.27 12.03 9.51
N GLU A 151 -0.36 12.00 8.53
CA GLU A 151 0.41 13.18 8.14
C GLU A 151 -0.27 13.97 7.03
N ARG A 152 -1.01 13.26 6.17
CA ARG A 152 -1.67 13.81 4.98
C ARG A 152 -2.74 12.82 4.51
N ALA A 153 -3.57 13.26 3.58
CA ALA A 153 -4.48 12.37 2.87
C ALA A 153 -4.36 12.55 1.36
N PHE A 154 -4.75 11.52 0.63
CA PHE A 154 -4.97 11.61 -0.80
C PHE A 154 -6.46 11.61 -1.09
N VAL A 155 -6.89 12.54 -1.94
CA VAL A 155 -8.24 12.58 -2.50
C VAL A 155 -8.14 12.38 -3.99
N ILE A 156 -8.99 11.49 -4.53
CA ILE A 156 -8.95 11.08 -5.93
C ILE A 156 -10.32 11.34 -6.54
N GLN A 157 -10.36 12.23 -7.53
CA GLN A 157 -11.50 12.39 -8.41
C GLN A 157 -11.46 11.29 -9.47
N VAL A 158 -12.52 10.49 -9.55
CA VAL A 158 -12.68 9.42 -10.54
C VAL A 158 -12.96 10.02 -11.91
N GLU A 159 -12.12 9.69 -12.89
CA GLU A 159 -12.30 10.07 -14.30
C GLU A 159 -12.90 8.90 -15.10
N ALA A 160 -12.42 7.68 -14.83
CA ALA A 160 -12.95 6.49 -15.45
C ALA A 160 -12.57 5.20 -14.70
N PHE A 161 -13.31 4.12 -14.89
CA PHE A 161 -12.93 2.77 -14.47
C PHE A 161 -13.33 1.73 -15.50
N ASP A 162 -12.77 0.53 -15.36
CA ASP A 162 -13.05 -0.60 -16.24
C ASP A 162 -12.82 -1.94 -15.52
N TRP A 163 -13.78 -2.85 -15.69
CA TRP A 163 -13.74 -4.21 -15.17
C TRP A 163 -13.12 -5.15 -16.20
N ASN A 164 -12.03 -5.82 -15.83
CA ASN A 164 -11.33 -6.68 -16.77
C ASN A 164 -11.69 -8.17 -16.64
N CYS A 165 -11.55 -8.89 -17.75
CA CYS A 165 -11.76 -10.34 -17.82
C CYS A 165 -10.99 -11.12 -16.73
N PRO A 166 -11.66 -12.09 -16.05
CA PRO A 166 -11.09 -12.85 -14.93
C PRO A 166 -10.27 -14.09 -15.35
N LYS A 167 -10.24 -14.43 -16.65
CA LYS A 167 -9.84 -15.75 -17.18
C LYS A 167 -8.49 -16.29 -16.67
N HIS A 168 -7.50 -15.42 -16.47
CA HIS A 168 -6.14 -15.80 -16.10
C HIS A 168 -5.73 -15.34 -14.70
N ILE A 169 -6.69 -14.99 -13.84
CA ILE A 169 -6.40 -14.70 -12.44
C ILE A 169 -6.39 -16.03 -11.67
N THR A 170 -5.22 -16.37 -11.14
CA THR A 170 -5.07 -17.49 -10.20
C THR A 170 -5.60 -17.07 -8.84
N PRO A 171 -6.53 -17.83 -8.22
CA PRO A 171 -6.94 -17.58 -6.86
C PRO A 171 -5.76 -17.68 -5.91
N ARG A 172 -5.69 -16.74 -4.97
CA ARG A 172 -4.74 -16.74 -3.87
C ARG A 172 -5.53 -16.50 -2.60
N TYR A 173 -5.19 -17.27 -1.58
CA TYR A 173 -5.78 -17.18 -0.25
C TYR A 173 -4.63 -16.88 0.71
N SER A 174 -4.84 -15.97 1.66
CA SER A 174 -3.86 -15.70 2.71
C SER A 174 -3.71 -16.92 3.62
N GLU A 175 -2.51 -17.12 4.18
CA GLU A 175 -2.35 -18.05 5.29
C GLU A 175 -3.27 -17.60 6.44
N GLY A 176 -4.14 -18.50 6.93
CA GLY A 176 -5.27 -18.17 7.82
C GLY A 176 -6.66 -18.42 7.21
N PHE A 177 -6.75 -18.60 5.89
CA PHE A 177 -7.95 -19.17 5.26
C PHE A 177 -8.01 -20.69 5.55
N GLY A 178 -8.53 -21.08 6.73
CA GLY A 178 -8.80 -22.49 7.06
C GLY A 178 -8.15 -23.06 8.33
N GLY A 179 -7.87 -22.25 9.36
CA GLY A 179 -7.48 -22.76 10.69
C GLY A 179 -6.23 -22.08 11.23
N VAL A 180 -6.34 -21.61 12.47
CA VAL A 180 -5.28 -20.92 13.20
C VAL A 180 -4.23 -21.94 13.62
N VAL A 181 -2.98 -21.77 13.19
CA VAL A 181 -1.83 -22.40 13.85
C VAL A 181 -1.33 -21.39 14.88
N GLU A 182 -1.87 -21.48 16.10
CA GLU A 182 -1.32 -20.78 17.25
C GLU A 182 0.01 -21.45 17.62
N THR A 183 1.13 -20.78 17.36
CA THR A 183 2.37 -21.00 18.10
C THR A 183 2.58 -19.80 19.00
N SER A 184 1.97 -19.83 20.18
CA SER A 184 2.20 -18.84 21.23
C SER A 184 3.58 -19.07 21.86
N VAL A 185 4.60 -18.37 21.35
CA VAL A 185 5.78 -18.05 22.14
C VAL A 185 5.44 -16.74 22.86
N GLU A 186 5.40 -16.74 24.18
CA GLU A 186 5.18 -15.50 24.95
C GLU A 186 6.36 -14.55 24.74
N ASP A 187 6.06 -13.35 24.24
CA ASP A 187 7.03 -12.28 24.09
C ASP A 187 7.50 -11.78 25.45
N LYS A 188 8.83 -11.62 25.58
CA LYS A 188 9.46 -11.09 26.79
C LYS A 188 10.03 -9.72 26.49
N ALA A 189 9.80 -8.78 27.41
CA ALA A 189 10.43 -7.48 27.36
C ALA A 189 11.96 -7.60 27.36
N PHE A 190 12.63 -6.76 26.59
CA PHE A 190 14.08 -6.75 26.44
C PHE A 190 14.60 -5.32 26.22
N THR A 191 15.91 -5.15 26.18
CA THR A 191 16.55 -3.84 25.95
C THR A 191 17.16 -3.78 24.55
N VAL A 192 17.03 -2.63 23.90
CA VAL A 192 17.70 -2.34 22.64
C VAL A 192 18.73 -1.24 22.88
N ASP A 193 19.99 -1.52 22.61
CA ASP A 193 21.11 -0.57 22.67
C ASP A 193 21.37 0.00 21.27
N LEU A 194 21.20 1.31 21.11
CA LEU A 194 21.37 2.03 19.85
C LEU A 194 22.75 2.71 19.85
N VAL A 195 23.70 2.14 19.11
CA VAL A 195 25.12 2.54 19.18
C VAL A 195 25.39 3.96 18.69
N LYS A 196 24.84 4.36 17.54
CA LYS A 196 25.06 5.70 16.97
C LYS A 196 24.25 6.76 17.71
N SER A 197 23.03 6.41 18.11
CA SER A 197 22.15 7.30 18.87
C SER A 197 22.51 7.41 20.36
N LYS A 198 23.33 6.46 20.88
CA LYS A 198 23.75 6.37 22.30
C LYS A 198 22.57 6.31 23.27
N LEU A 199 21.54 5.58 22.88
CA LEU A 199 20.31 5.43 23.64
C LEU A 199 20.03 3.97 23.92
N LYS A 200 19.43 3.71 25.08
CA LYS A 200 18.93 2.38 25.45
C LYS A 200 17.44 2.45 25.63
N LEU A 201 16.72 1.66 24.85
CA LEU A 201 15.27 1.59 24.87
C LEU A 201 14.83 0.27 25.49
N LYS A 202 13.84 0.33 26.38
CA LYS A 202 13.19 -0.88 26.88
C LYS A 202 11.99 -1.14 25.99
N VAL A 203 11.94 -2.31 25.37
CA VAL A 203 10.83 -2.76 24.54
C VAL A 203 9.93 -3.63 25.42
N ALA A 204 8.66 -3.23 25.58
CA ALA A 204 7.68 -4.00 26.33
C ALA A 204 7.30 -5.30 25.59
N ALA A 205 6.67 -6.26 26.27
CA ALA A 205 6.30 -7.54 25.65
C ALA A 205 5.20 -7.42 24.58
N ASP A 206 4.42 -6.34 24.62
CA ASP A 206 3.27 -6.04 23.77
C ASP A 206 3.53 -4.94 22.74
N GLU A 207 4.78 -4.50 22.60
CA GLU A 207 5.21 -3.39 21.75
C GLU A 207 6.27 -3.86 20.75
N SER A 208 6.16 -3.48 19.48
CA SER A 208 7.21 -3.81 18.51
C SER A 208 8.48 -2.97 18.74
N VAL A 209 9.66 -3.47 18.34
CA VAL A 209 10.88 -2.66 18.41
C VAL A 209 10.75 -1.40 17.56
N LEU A 210 10.06 -1.48 16.42
CA LEU A 210 9.78 -0.33 15.58
C LEU A 210 8.98 0.74 16.34
N ASP A 211 7.93 0.34 17.05
CA ASP A 211 7.10 1.28 17.82
C ASP A 211 7.92 1.98 18.92
N ALA A 212 8.76 1.22 19.65
CA ALA A 212 9.66 1.79 20.65
C ALA A 212 10.68 2.78 20.05
N LEU A 213 11.22 2.49 18.86
CA LEU A 213 12.12 3.40 18.14
C LEU A 213 11.42 4.70 17.75
N LEU A 214 10.19 4.60 17.20
CA LEU A 214 9.41 5.77 16.79
C LEU A 214 8.95 6.61 17.99
N ALA A 215 8.58 5.98 19.10
CA ALA A 215 8.22 6.67 20.34
C ALA A 215 9.41 7.44 20.94
N ALA A 216 10.64 6.99 20.69
CA ALA A 216 11.88 7.66 21.07
C ALA A 216 12.40 8.68 20.04
N ASP A 217 11.60 8.99 19.00
CA ASP A 217 11.95 9.91 17.90
C ASP A 217 13.20 9.47 17.11
N ILE A 218 13.43 8.14 17.01
CA ILE A 218 14.53 7.57 16.25
C ILE A 218 14.13 7.38 14.79
N ASP A 219 14.95 7.92 13.91
CA ASP A 219 14.70 7.98 12.48
C ASP A 219 14.74 6.60 11.80
N THR A 220 13.61 5.90 11.78
CA THR A 220 13.52 4.52 11.29
C THR A 220 12.50 4.43 10.16
N PRO A 221 12.92 4.45 8.87
CA PRO A 221 12.00 4.28 7.75
C PRO A 221 11.25 2.94 7.81
N PHE A 222 9.94 2.92 7.60
CA PHE A 222 9.16 1.67 7.56
C PHE A 222 8.06 1.72 6.49
N SER A 223 7.47 0.59 6.10
CA SER A 223 6.33 0.62 5.17
C SER A 223 5.25 -0.37 5.55
N CYS A 224 5.49 -1.67 5.35
CA CYS A 224 4.42 -2.65 5.51
C CYS A 224 4.03 -2.94 6.97
N GLN A 225 4.97 -2.79 7.91
CA GLN A 225 4.88 -3.29 9.29
C GLN A 225 4.50 -4.79 9.45
N LEU A 226 4.61 -5.58 8.38
CA LEU A 226 4.27 -7.00 8.33
C LEU A 226 5.49 -7.89 8.06
N GLY A 227 6.71 -7.34 8.17
CA GLY A 227 7.94 -8.08 7.88
C GLY A 227 8.12 -8.50 6.42
N SER A 228 7.48 -7.81 5.46
CA SER A 228 7.38 -8.24 4.05
C SER A 228 8.06 -7.31 3.03
N CYS A 229 8.51 -6.11 3.42
CA CYS A 229 9.02 -5.09 2.47
C CYS A 229 10.51 -4.71 2.60
N LYS A 230 11.22 -5.18 3.63
CA LYS A 230 12.61 -4.81 4.00
C LYS A 230 12.88 -3.34 4.37
N GLN A 231 11.90 -2.46 4.33
CA GLN A 231 12.17 -1.03 4.51
C GLN A 231 12.73 -0.67 5.89
N CYS A 232 12.28 -1.33 6.95
CA CYS A 232 12.71 -1.08 8.32
C CYS A 232 13.97 -1.86 8.72
N VAL A 233 14.65 -2.51 7.76
CA VAL A 233 15.74 -3.44 8.10
C VAL A 233 16.93 -2.69 8.70
N ILE A 234 17.41 -3.18 9.83
CA ILE A 234 18.54 -2.62 10.59
C ILE A 234 19.58 -3.74 10.82
N PRO A 235 20.90 -3.46 10.72
CA PRO A 235 21.93 -4.41 11.15
C PRO A 235 21.97 -4.56 12.67
N VAL A 236 22.08 -5.80 13.15
CA VAL A 236 22.36 -6.12 14.56
C VAL A 236 23.85 -6.31 14.73
N ILE A 237 24.43 -5.60 15.70
CA ILE A 237 25.84 -5.69 16.06
C ILE A 237 26.06 -6.83 17.06
N GLU A 238 25.14 -7.00 18.01
CA GLU A 238 25.24 -8.01 19.06
C GLU A 238 23.86 -8.50 19.53
N GLY A 239 23.79 -9.78 19.91
CA GLY A 239 22.59 -10.44 20.40
C GLY A 239 21.95 -11.39 19.38
N GLU A 240 21.07 -12.28 19.85
CA GLU A 240 20.42 -13.28 19.00
C GLU A 240 19.00 -12.85 18.59
N ILE A 241 18.74 -12.91 17.28
CA ILE A 241 17.46 -12.51 16.67
C ILE A 241 16.49 -13.69 16.61
N GLU A 242 15.23 -13.43 16.97
CA GLU A 242 14.10 -14.26 16.59
C GLU A 242 13.42 -13.68 15.35
N HIS A 243 13.72 -14.25 14.18
CA HIS A 243 13.16 -13.78 12.93
C HIS A 243 11.70 -14.20 12.78
N ARG A 244 10.80 -13.22 12.69
CA ARG A 244 9.38 -13.40 12.38
C ARG A 244 8.99 -12.80 11.03
N ASP A 245 9.96 -12.23 10.33
CA ASP A 245 9.83 -11.72 8.98
C ASP A 245 9.85 -12.85 7.94
N ASN A 246 9.16 -12.62 6.83
CA ASN A 246 9.16 -13.51 5.66
C ASN A 246 9.94 -12.94 4.47
N VAL A 247 10.65 -11.84 4.66
CA VAL A 247 11.30 -11.10 3.58
C VAL A 247 12.82 -11.27 3.55
N LEU A 248 13.47 -11.48 4.69
CA LEU A 248 14.92 -11.67 4.74
C LEU A 248 15.28 -13.09 4.30
N THR A 249 16.26 -13.17 3.42
CA THR A 249 16.87 -14.43 2.99
C THR A 249 17.72 -15.02 4.10
N HIS A 250 18.02 -16.31 4.00
CA HIS A 250 18.89 -16.99 4.96
C HIS A 250 20.26 -16.32 5.10
N LEU A 251 20.85 -15.87 3.98
CA LEU A 251 22.11 -15.12 3.95
C LEU A 251 22.02 -13.82 4.77
N GLU A 252 20.94 -13.07 4.57
CA GLU A 252 20.70 -11.80 5.29
C GLU A 252 20.49 -12.01 6.78
N LYS A 253 19.80 -13.09 7.17
CA LYS A 253 19.54 -13.46 8.57
C LYS A 253 20.83 -13.90 9.26
N GLU A 254 21.59 -14.82 8.66
CA GLU A 254 22.71 -15.47 9.35
C GLU A 254 24.04 -14.74 9.18
N GLN A 255 24.33 -14.21 8.00
CA GLN A 255 25.65 -13.64 7.71
C GLN A 255 25.69 -12.13 7.89
N LEU A 256 24.61 -11.44 7.52
CA LEU A 256 24.52 -9.98 7.62
C LEU A 256 23.86 -9.51 8.92
N GLN A 257 23.30 -10.44 9.71
CA GLN A 257 22.62 -10.16 10.99
C GLN A 257 21.57 -9.05 10.84
N LEU A 258 20.78 -9.10 9.76
CA LEU A 258 19.75 -8.09 9.47
C LEU A 258 18.48 -8.36 10.26
N PHE A 259 17.85 -7.30 10.76
CA PHE A 259 16.71 -7.37 11.66
C PHE A 259 15.53 -6.53 11.15
N CYS A 260 14.32 -7.11 11.19
CA CYS A 260 13.07 -6.43 10.88
C CYS A 260 12.37 -5.99 12.18
N PRO A 261 12.60 -4.77 12.71
CA PRO A 261 12.07 -4.30 14.00
C PRO A 261 10.54 -4.23 14.07
N CYS A 262 9.84 -4.26 12.93
CA CYS A 262 8.37 -4.24 12.91
C CYS A 262 7.73 -5.55 13.35
N VAL A 263 8.43 -6.69 13.27
CA VAL A 263 7.85 -8.01 13.59
C VAL A 263 8.81 -8.94 14.33
N SER A 264 10.12 -8.82 14.12
CA SER A 264 11.11 -9.73 14.69
C SER A 264 11.44 -9.33 16.13
N TRP A 265 11.92 -10.31 16.91
CA TRP A 265 12.16 -10.17 18.34
C TRP A 265 13.60 -10.48 18.75
N ALA A 266 13.92 -10.31 20.03
CA ALA A 266 15.17 -10.75 20.63
C ALA A 266 15.01 -12.08 21.37
N LYS A 267 15.91 -13.03 21.11
CA LYS A 267 16.03 -14.23 21.97
C LYS A 267 16.82 -13.95 23.25
N THR A 268 17.59 -12.87 23.24
CA THR A 268 18.46 -12.45 24.34
C THR A 268 17.86 -11.26 25.08
N PRO A 269 18.22 -10.99 26.35
CA PRO A 269 17.71 -9.84 27.09
C PRO A 269 18.10 -8.48 26.51
N MET A 270 19.06 -8.44 25.58
CA MET A 270 19.54 -7.23 24.94
C MET A 270 19.90 -7.49 23.47
N LEU A 271 19.48 -6.59 22.57
CA LEU A 271 20.02 -6.48 21.21
C LEU A 271 20.75 -5.15 21.05
N THR A 272 21.88 -5.16 20.36
CA THR A 272 22.64 -3.97 20.00
C THR A 272 22.44 -3.68 18.51
N LEU A 273 21.89 -2.53 18.17
CA LEU A 273 21.57 -2.14 16.79
C LEU A 273 22.52 -1.04 16.28
N ASP A 274 22.80 -1.07 14.98
CA ASP A 274 23.62 -0.06 14.30
C ASP A 274 22.83 1.24 13.97
N LEU A 275 22.14 1.79 14.98
CA LEU A 275 21.31 3.01 14.94
C LEU A 275 21.71 4.04 15.99
#